data_AF-A0A401IBJ4-F1
#
_entry.id   AF-A0A401IBJ4-F1
#
_cell.length_a   1.000
_cell.length_b   1.000
_cell.length_c   1.000
_cell.angle_alpha   90.00
_cell.angle_beta   90.00
_cell.angle_gamma   90.00
#
_symmetry.space_group_name_H-M   'P 1'
#
loop_
_entity.id
_entity.type
_entity.pdbx_description
1 polymer ?
#
loop_
_entity_poly.entity_id
_entity_poly.type
_entity_poly.pdbx_seq_one_letter_code
_entity_poly.pdbx_strand_id
1 'polypeptide(L)'
;MISSCGTDPAIQSAQSFGLMAADFENNTDKLAEDIYNSCIRKLSYFSVASSQGTTQRDNALANCQTLNKPAVGEAKNANKIVTDYGTSIGKLAVDDIVKFDDEFNNIKNALNKFSIPSANGNVTLPQGAVNTGTQIANLIFGWVVSQERKGTLREAIICTDKPLQTYTKGLENAFRDGYINGVLNDEEDRAKSYYDFYITQLRQLGTSRDFMELERESSEVLQNFVKRRNAAESYIAIINKTAQAHTKLKDVFLGDSEPPSEEYCNIYLKAKESNSTAINSVHQRNSLDTPLTLKELAQVQKIALNYRKEIEPLLQKMEQELK
;
A
#
# COMPACT_ATOMS: atom_id res chain seq x y z
N MET A 1 25.75 38.89 10.25
CA MET A 1 24.73 38.47 11.24
C MET A 1 24.57 36.97 11.09
N ILE A 2 24.76 36.25 12.20
CA ILE A 2 24.77 34.79 12.30
C ILE A 2 23.31 34.34 12.41
N SER A 3 22.78 33.60 11.44
CA SER A 3 21.43 33.02 11.50
C SER A 3 21.49 31.52 11.27
N SER A 4 21.50 30.79 12.40
CA SER A 4 20.90 29.48 12.64
C SER A 4 21.04 28.40 11.56
N CYS A 5 21.85 27.37 11.86
CA CYS A 5 21.80 26.03 11.27
C CYS A 5 20.46 25.32 11.62
N GLY A 6 19.33 25.87 11.19
CA GLY A 6 18.04 25.19 11.20
C GLY A 6 17.94 24.33 9.93
N THR A 7 17.58 23.05 10.08
CA THR A 7 17.30 22.16 8.95
C THR A 7 16.35 22.85 7.96
N ASP A 8 16.76 22.89 6.69
CA ASP A 8 15.96 23.46 5.59
C ASP A 8 14.53 22.89 5.67
N PRO A 9 13.49 23.72 5.78
CA PRO A 9 12.14 23.18 6.00
C PRO A 9 11.59 22.36 4.81
N ALA A 10 12.23 22.36 3.62
CA ALA A 10 11.98 21.32 2.59
C ALA A 10 12.50 19.93 3.04
N ILE A 11 13.66 19.90 3.69
CA ILE A 11 14.27 18.69 4.27
C ILE A 11 13.32 18.11 5.32
N GLN A 12 12.78 18.93 6.22
CA GLN A 12 11.80 18.49 7.23
C GLN A 12 10.49 17.95 6.60
N SER A 13 10.06 18.56 5.49
CA SER A 13 8.86 18.18 4.77
C SER A 13 8.99 16.81 4.11
N ALA A 14 10.14 16.53 3.48
CA ALA A 14 10.41 15.23 2.89
C ALA A 14 10.72 14.16 3.95
N GLN A 15 11.37 14.52 5.07
CA GLN A 15 11.47 13.62 6.24
C GLN A 15 10.10 13.18 6.74
N SER A 16 9.11 14.07 6.69
CA SER A 16 7.74 13.73 7.09
C SER A 16 7.11 12.66 6.18
N PHE A 17 7.38 12.69 4.87
CA PHE A 17 6.96 11.61 3.95
C PHE A 17 7.60 10.26 4.31
N GLY A 18 8.90 10.25 4.62
CA GLY A 18 9.62 9.03 5.00
C GLY A 18 9.17 8.46 6.36
N LEU A 19 8.94 9.32 7.37
CA LEU A 19 8.48 8.87 8.69
C LEU A 19 7.08 8.25 8.64
N MET A 20 6.15 8.87 7.90
CA MET A 20 4.80 8.32 7.72
C MET A 20 4.80 7.00 6.94
N ALA A 21 5.80 6.77 6.07
CA ALA A 21 5.90 5.53 5.32
C ALA A 21 6.19 4.32 6.22
N ALA A 22 6.98 4.48 7.29
CA ALA A 22 7.27 3.40 8.24
C ALA A 22 6.04 3.02 9.09
N ASP A 23 5.30 4.02 9.58
CA ASP A 23 4.03 3.78 10.30
C ASP A 23 2.97 3.15 9.37
N PHE A 24 2.98 3.54 8.10
CA PHE A 24 2.12 2.95 7.10
C PHE A 24 2.46 1.47 6.85
N GLU A 25 3.75 1.14 6.68
CA GLU A 25 4.23 -0.23 6.44
C GLU A 25 3.70 -1.21 7.48
N ASN A 26 3.90 -0.92 8.77
CA ASN A 26 3.41 -1.76 9.87
C ASN A 26 1.91 -2.06 9.80
N ASN A 27 1.10 -1.06 9.43
CA ASN A 27 -0.35 -1.23 9.32
C ASN A 27 -0.74 -1.98 8.03
N THR A 28 -0.01 -1.78 6.94
CA THR A 28 -0.23 -2.51 5.69
C THR A 28 0.13 -3.99 5.82
N ASP A 29 1.11 -4.32 6.66
CA ASP A 29 1.51 -5.69 6.97
C ASP A 29 0.42 -6.45 7.73
N LYS A 30 -0.17 -5.81 8.75
CA LYS A 30 -1.32 -6.36 9.47
C LYS A 30 -2.52 -6.57 8.56
N LEU A 31 -2.79 -5.62 7.66
CA LEU A 31 -3.86 -5.72 6.69
C LEU A 31 -3.62 -6.89 5.70
N ALA A 32 -2.38 -7.06 5.24
CA ALA A 32 -1.99 -8.19 4.39
C ALA A 32 -2.15 -9.53 5.13
N GLU A 33 -1.76 -9.60 6.40
CA GLU A 33 -1.97 -10.80 7.24
C GLU A 33 -3.45 -11.13 7.42
N ASP A 34 -4.31 -10.11 7.48
CA ASP A 34 -5.75 -10.33 7.62
C ASP A 34 -6.38 -11.03 6.41
N ILE A 35 -5.77 -11.00 5.23
CA ILE A 35 -6.21 -11.79 4.06
C ILE A 35 -6.28 -13.29 4.39
N TYR A 36 -5.29 -13.80 5.13
CA TYR A 36 -5.28 -15.19 5.56
C TYR A 36 -6.07 -15.39 6.86
N ASN A 37 -5.93 -14.49 7.83
CA ASN A 37 -6.63 -14.63 9.11
C ASN A 37 -8.15 -14.57 8.94
N SER A 38 -8.66 -13.73 8.04
CA SER A 38 -10.08 -13.69 7.67
C SER A 38 -10.57 -15.01 7.08
N CYS A 39 -9.78 -15.60 6.18
CA CYS A 39 -10.08 -16.92 5.63
C CYS A 39 -10.14 -18.01 6.71
N ILE A 40 -9.21 -17.98 7.67
CA ILE A 40 -9.17 -18.94 8.78
C ILE A 40 -10.33 -18.72 9.76
N ARG A 41 -10.64 -17.47 10.13
CA ARG A 41 -11.78 -17.17 11.02
C ARG A 41 -13.09 -17.65 10.41
N LYS A 42 -13.28 -17.51 9.10
CA LYS A 42 -14.46 -18.02 8.39
C LYS A 42 -14.72 -19.51 8.65
N LEU A 43 -13.68 -20.31 8.94
CA LEU A 43 -13.81 -21.74 9.19
C LEU A 43 -14.61 -22.07 10.47
N SER A 44 -14.69 -21.15 11.44
CA SER A 44 -15.49 -21.35 12.66
C SER A 44 -17.00 -21.28 12.40
N TYR A 45 -17.41 -20.70 11.27
CA TYR A 45 -18.81 -20.54 10.89
C TYR A 45 -19.38 -21.72 10.08
N PHE A 46 -18.57 -22.76 9.82
CA PHE A 46 -19.07 -24.00 9.21
C PHE A 46 -19.73 -24.90 10.26
N SER A 47 -20.90 -25.44 9.94
CA SER A 47 -21.49 -26.52 10.73
C SER A 47 -20.65 -27.79 10.58
N VAL A 48 -20.18 -28.37 11.68
CA VAL A 48 -19.46 -29.66 11.69
C VAL A 48 -20.35 -30.84 12.14
N ALA A 49 -21.66 -30.59 12.25
CA ALA A 49 -22.63 -31.61 12.66
C ALA A 49 -22.92 -32.65 11.57
N SER A 50 -22.55 -32.37 10.31
CA SER A 50 -22.71 -33.28 9.18
C SER A 50 -21.38 -33.52 8.47
N SER A 51 -21.25 -34.69 7.84
CA SER A 51 -20.09 -35.02 7.00
C SER A 51 -19.89 -34.00 5.87
N GLN A 52 -20.98 -33.51 5.28
CA GLN A 52 -20.95 -32.47 4.26
C GLN A 52 -20.35 -31.15 4.80
N GLY A 53 -20.72 -30.74 6.01
CA GLY A 53 -20.20 -29.54 6.63
C GLY A 53 -18.71 -29.64 6.99
N THR A 54 -18.26 -30.81 7.45
CA THR A 54 -16.83 -31.11 7.65
C THR A 54 -16.06 -31.03 6.33
N THR A 55 -16.53 -31.67 5.26
CA THR A 55 -15.89 -31.60 3.94
C THR A 55 -15.82 -30.16 3.41
N GLN A 56 -16.87 -29.36 3.59
CA GLN A 56 -16.86 -27.95 3.17
C GLN A 56 -15.82 -27.13 3.95
N ARG A 57 -15.72 -27.34 5.27
CA ARG A 57 -14.70 -26.70 6.11
C ARG A 57 -13.29 -27.11 5.71
N ASP A 58 -13.05 -28.39 5.45
CA ASP A 58 -11.72 -28.90 5.05
C ASP A 58 -11.30 -28.36 3.68
N ASN A 59 -12.23 -28.30 2.72
CA ASN A 59 -11.99 -27.65 1.42
C ASN A 59 -11.69 -26.16 1.58
N ALA A 60 -12.44 -25.46 2.44
CA ALA A 60 -12.18 -24.05 2.72
C ALA A 60 -10.81 -23.83 3.38
N LEU A 61 -10.42 -24.71 4.32
CA LEU A 61 -9.08 -24.68 4.94
C LEU A 61 -7.98 -24.90 3.90
N ALA A 62 -8.15 -25.87 3.01
CA ALA A 62 -7.20 -26.12 1.92
C ALA A 62 -7.05 -24.86 1.05
N ASN A 63 -8.14 -24.20 0.69
CA ASN A 63 -8.12 -22.94 -0.06
C ASN A 63 -7.39 -21.83 0.72
N CYS A 64 -7.61 -21.70 2.03
CA CYS A 64 -6.87 -20.73 2.85
C CYS A 64 -5.35 -20.99 2.80
N GLN A 65 -4.92 -22.25 2.84
CA GLN A 65 -3.50 -22.62 2.79
C GLN A 65 -2.87 -22.41 1.42
N THR A 66 -3.59 -22.70 0.34
CA THR A 66 -3.03 -22.69 -1.02
C THR A 66 -3.20 -21.36 -1.74
N LEU A 67 -4.20 -20.56 -1.37
CA LEU A 67 -4.52 -19.31 -2.04
C LEU A 67 -4.30 -18.08 -1.14
N ASN A 68 -4.90 -18.02 0.04
CA ASN A 68 -4.82 -16.83 0.90
C ASN A 68 -3.46 -16.68 1.59
N LYS A 69 -2.85 -17.78 2.02
CA LYS A 69 -1.56 -17.73 2.72
C LYS A 69 -0.42 -17.20 1.83
N PRO A 70 -0.25 -17.63 0.56
CA PRO A 70 0.73 -17.00 -0.34
C PRO A 70 0.42 -15.52 -0.63
N ALA A 71 -0.87 -15.17 -0.75
CA ALA A 71 -1.30 -13.80 -1.02
C ALA A 71 -0.83 -12.80 0.05
N VAL A 72 -0.61 -13.23 1.30
CA VAL A 72 -0.03 -12.39 2.35
C VAL A 72 1.33 -11.84 1.93
N GLY A 73 2.26 -12.73 1.54
CA GLY A 73 3.62 -12.32 1.17
C GLY A 73 3.63 -11.47 -0.10
N GLU A 74 2.76 -11.79 -1.06
CA GLU A 74 2.61 -11.00 -2.28
C GLU A 74 2.07 -9.60 -1.98
N ALA A 75 1.09 -9.49 -1.06
CA ALA A 75 0.53 -8.21 -0.66
C ALA A 75 1.50 -7.34 0.14
N LYS A 76 2.28 -7.94 1.04
CA LYS A 76 3.38 -7.24 1.72
C LYS A 76 4.39 -6.68 0.72
N ASN A 77 4.85 -7.50 -0.23
CA ASN A 77 5.76 -7.05 -1.29
C ASN A 77 5.18 -5.91 -2.14
N ALA A 78 3.89 -5.97 -2.46
CA ALA A 78 3.24 -4.92 -3.24
C ALA A 78 3.12 -3.62 -2.43
N ASN A 79 2.70 -3.69 -1.17
CA ASN A 79 2.63 -2.53 -0.27
C ASN A 79 4.01 -1.88 -0.06
N LYS A 80 5.05 -2.71 0.04
CA LYS A 80 6.42 -2.29 0.26
C LYS A 80 6.95 -1.35 -0.82
N ILE A 81 6.49 -1.46 -2.07
CA ILE A 81 6.90 -0.52 -3.14
C ILE A 81 6.49 0.91 -2.82
N VAL A 82 5.29 1.12 -2.26
CA VAL A 82 4.80 2.47 -1.91
C VAL A 82 5.53 3.02 -0.68
N THR A 83 5.77 2.18 0.33
CA THR A 83 6.45 2.59 1.57
C THR A 83 7.94 2.83 1.33
N ASP A 84 8.61 1.97 0.58
CA ASP A 84 10.02 2.14 0.21
C ASP A 84 10.21 3.35 -0.69
N TYR A 85 9.26 3.61 -1.59
CA TYR A 85 9.28 4.83 -2.40
C TYR A 85 9.22 6.07 -1.51
N GLY A 86 8.23 6.16 -0.61
CA GLY A 86 8.09 7.29 0.31
C GLY A 86 9.31 7.48 1.21
N THR A 87 9.87 6.38 1.72
CA THR A 87 11.09 6.35 2.53
C THR A 87 12.30 6.85 1.75
N SER A 88 12.47 6.38 0.50
CA SER A 88 13.58 6.77 -0.36
C SER A 88 13.56 8.26 -0.67
N ILE A 89 12.38 8.79 -1.01
CA ILE A 89 12.19 10.23 -1.25
C ILE A 89 12.55 11.04 0.00
N GLY A 90 12.15 10.58 1.19
CA GLY A 90 12.51 11.22 2.46
C GLY A 90 14.02 11.23 2.74
N LYS A 91 14.72 10.12 2.46
CA LYS A 91 16.19 10.00 2.62
C LYS A 91 16.95 10.88 1.62
N LEU A 92 16.59 10.82 0.33
CA LEU A 92 17.23 11.63 -0.72
C LEU A 92 17.11 13.12 -0.46
N ALA A 93 15.97 13.56 0.06
CA ALA A 93 15.75 14.97 0.36
C ALA A 93 16.65 15.52 1.48
N VAL A 94 17.16 14.65 2.36
CA VAL A 94 18.05 15.03 3.46
C VAL A 94 19.52 14.75 3.18
N ASP A 95 19.84 14.44 1.93
CA ASP A 95 21.17 14.01 1.48
C ASP A 95 21.69 12.77 2.22
N ASP A 96 20.78 11.88 2.65
CA ASP A 96 21.11 10.60 3.27
C ASP A 96 21.06 9.46 2.25
N ILE A 97 21.85 8.41 2.50
CA ILE A 97 21.99 7.27 1.60
C ILE A 97 20.79 6.35 1.76
N VAL A 98 20.17 6.04 0.61
CA VAL A 98 19.13 5.02 0.54
C VAL A 98 19.77 3.64 0.73
N LYS A 99 19.34 2.91 1.75
CA LYS A 99 19.71 1.51 2.02
C LYS A 99 18.44 0.70 2.21
N PHE A 100 18.38 -0.47 1.57
CA PHE A 100 17.32 -1.46 1.72
C PHE A 100 17.91 -2.86 1.79
N ASP A 101 17.16 -3.77 2.40
CA ASP A 101 17.49 -5.19 2.42
C ASP A 101 17.30 -5.80 1.02
N ASP A 102 18.08 -6.84 0.71
CA ASP A 102 18.32 -7.44 -0.62
C ASP A 102 17.07 -8.04 -1.35
N GLU A 103 15.86 -7.82 -0.84
CA GLU A 103 14.61 -8.47 -1.30
C GLU A 103 14.08 -7.98 -2.67
N PHE A 104 14.66 -6.91 -3.23
CA PHE A 104 14.17 -6.30 -4.47
C PHE A 104 14.32 -7.17 -5.72
N ASN A 105 15.23 -8.15 -5.71
CA ASN A 105 15.55 -8.97 -6.88
C ASN A 105 14.37 -9.82 -7.40
N ASN A 106 13.32 -10.02 -6.61
CA ASN A 106 12.15 -10.81 -7.00
C ASN A 106 10.83 -10.04 -7.07
N ILE A 107 10.87 -8.71 -7.01
CA ILE A 107 9.65 -7.90 -6.87
C ILE A 107 8.68 -8.06 -8.05
N LYS A 108 9.20 -8.13 -9.29
CA LYS A 108 8.38 -8.39 -10.49
C LYS A 108 7.66 -9.74 -10.39
N ASN A 109 8.35 -10.77 -9.89
CA ASN A 109 7.75 -12.09 -9.72
C ASN A 109 6.68 -12.07 -8.63
N ALA A 110 6.92 -11.37 -7.52
CA ALA A 110 5.92 -11.18 -6.46
C ALA A 110 4.68 -10.43 -6.98
N LEU A 111 4.86 -9.34 -7.73
CA LEU A 111 3.76 -8.57 -8.32
C LEU A 111 2.97 -9.36 -9.37
N ASN A 112 3.63 -10.18 -10.18
CA ASN A 112 2.96 -11.07 -11.15
C ASN A 112 2.14 -12.16 -10.45
N LYS A 113 2.61 -12.63 -9.28
CA LYS A 113 1.92 -13.66 -8.50
C LYS A 113 0.81 -13.09 -7.64
N PHE A 114 0.87 -11.81 -7.29
CA PHE A 114 -0.12 -11.11 -6.49
C PHE A 114 -1.54 -11.47 -6.93
N SER A 115 -2.22 -12.15 -6.02
CA SER A 115 -3.55 -12.69 -6.27
C SER A 115 -4.31 -12.79 -4.96
N ILE A 116 -5.28 -11.90 -4.74
CA ILE A 116 -6.19 -12.00 -3.60
C ILE A 116 -7.43 -12.80 -4.03
N PRO A 117 -7.74 -13.93 -3.38
CA PRO A 117 -8.93 -14.71 -3.72
C PRO A 117 -10.22 -13.93 -3.44
N SER A 118 -11.20 -14.00 -4.35
CA SER A 118 -12.54 -13.43 -4.16
C SER A 118 -13.64 -14.43 -4.57
N ALA A 119 -14.89 -14.12 -4.22
CA ALA A 119 -16.05 -14.94 -4.59
C ALA A 119 -16.21 -15.12 -6.12
N ASN A 120 -15.75 -14.15 -6.91
CA ASN A 120 -15.85 -14.15 -8.37
C ASN A 120 -14.56 -14.58 -9.08
N GLY A 121 -13.61 -15.18 -8.35
CA GLY A 121 -12.29 -15.54 -8.84
C GLY A 121 -11.18 -14.71 -8.19
N ASN A 122 -9.95 -14.89 -8.63
CA ASN A 122 -8.82 -14.18 -8.05
C ASN A 122 -8.72 -12.75 -8.60
N VAL A 123 -8.53 -11.78 -7.70
CA VAL A 123 -8.22 -10.40 -8.06
C VAL A 123 -6.71 -10.24 -8.12
N THR A 124 -6.20 -9.95 -9.31
CA THR A 124 -4.77 -9.77 -9.58
C THR A 124 -4.47 -8.31 -9.91
N LEU A 125 -3.18 -7.95 -9.87
CA LEU A 125 -2.75 -6.65 -10.38
C LEU A 125 -2.83 -6.62 -11.91
N PRO A 126 -3.42 -5.57 -12.52
CA PRO A 126 -3.34 -5.39 -13.97
C PRO A 126 -1.88 -5.32 -14.42
N GLN A 127 -1.56 -5.88 -15.60
CA GLN A 127 -0.18 -5.91 -16.11
C GLN A 127 0.46 -4.51 -16.16
N GLY A 128 -0.32 -3.47 -16.43
CA GLY A 128 0.14 -2.07 -16.36
C GLY A 128 0.67 -1.70 -14.97
N ALA A 129 -0.07 -2.05 -13.90
CA ALA A 129 0.35 -1.83 -12.53
C ALA A 129 1.57 -2.68 -12.17
N VAL A 130 1.64 -3.94 -12.60
CA VAL A 130 2.83 -4.78 -12.37
C VAL A 130 4.08 -4.16 -13.00
N ASN A 131 3.96 -3.69 -14.25
CA ASN A 131 5.07 -3.08 -14.97
C ASN A 131 5.51 -1.77 -14.29
N THR A 132 4.59 -0.89 -13.91
CA THR A 132 4.93 0.38 -13.27
C THR A 132 5.44 0.19 -11.84
N GLY A 133 4.90 -0.76 -11.08
CA GLY A 133 5.44 -1.14 -9.77
C GLY A 133 6.88 -1.66 -9.89
N THR A 134 7.16 -2.48 -10.90
CA THR A 134 8.53 -2.94 -11.19
C THR A 134 9.46 -1.78 -11.57
N GLN A 135 8.99 -0.80 -12.35
CA GLN A 135 9.76 0.40 -12.69
C GLN A 135 10.10 1.24 -11.45
N ILE A 136 9.13 1.46 -10.56
CA ILE A 136 9.34 2.19 -9.30
C ILE A 136 10.36 1.45 -8.42
N ALA A 137 10.22 0.13 -8.29
CA ALA A 137 11.15 -0.69 -7.53
C ALA A 137 12.57 -0.66 -8.10
N ASN A 138 12.72 -0.72 -9.43
CA ASN A 138 14.02 -0.60 -10.09
C ASN A 138 14.66 0.77 -9.88
N LEU A 139 13.86 1.85 -9.86
CA LEU A 139 14.35 3.18 -9.54
C LEU A 139 14.88 3.25 -8.10
N ILE A 140 14.11 2.72 -7.14
CA ILE A 140 14.51 2.63 -5.73
C ILE A 140 15.83 1.86 -5.60
N PHE A 141 15.93 0.70 -6.25
CA PHE A 141 17.16 -0.10 -6.27
C PHE A 141 18.33 0.67 -6.91
N GLY A 142 18.07 1.40 -7.99
CA GLY A 142 19.04 2.30 -8.61
C GLY A 142 19.59 3.31 -7.60
N TRP A 143 18.74 3.95 -6.80
CA TRP A 143 19.19 4.88 -5.76
C TRP A 143 20.08 4.25 -4.71
N VAL A 144 19.79 3.01 -4.30
CA VAL A 144 20.64 2.25 -3.37
C VAL A 144 22.01 1.98 -3.98
N VAL A 145 22.03 1.41 -5.19
CA VAL A 145 23.28 0.96 -5.83
C VAL A 145 24.18 2.13 -6.19
N SER A 146 23.62 3.23 -6.72
CA SER A 146 24.43 4.40 -7.09
C SER A 146 24.65 5.41 -5.96
N GLN A 147 24.21 5.12 -4.72
CA GLN A 147 24.32 6.03 -3.57
C GLN A 147 23.85 7.46 -3.91
N GLU A 148 22.69 7.54 -4.57
CA GLU A 148 22.19 8.78 -5.15
C GLU A 148 21.87 9.82 -4.08
N ARG A 149 21.91 11.09 -4.48
CA ARG A 149 21.75 12.27 -3.61
C ARG A 149 20.63 13.19 -4.09
N LYS A 150 20.37 14.24 -3.31
CA LYS A 150 19.30 15.23 -3.48
C LYS A 150 19.08 15.74 -4.92
N GLY A 151 20.15 15.85 -5.72
CA GLY A 151 20.10 16.34 -7.11
C GLY A 151 19.26 15.51 -8.08
N THR A 152 18.88 14.27 -7.73
CA THR A 152 18.05 13.40 -8.60
C THR A 152 16.55 13.42 -8.26
N LEU A 153 16.17 14.14 -7.20
CA LEU A 153 14.80 14.12 -6.68
C LEU A 153 13.78 14.75 -7.64
N ARG A 154 14.19 15.74 -8.44
CA ARG A 154 13.30 16.45 -9.35
C ARG A 154 12.86 15.54 -10.49
N GLU A 155 13.81 14.89 -11.15
CA GLU A 155 13.58 13.92 -12.23
C GLU A 155 12.83 12.69 -11.71
N ALA A 156 13.19 12.20 -10.52
CA ALA A 156 12.50 11.12 -9.84
C ALA A 156 11.00 11.39 -9.74
N ILE A 157 10.64 12.52 -9.14
CA ILE A 157 9.26 12.92 -8.92
C ILE A 157 8.54 13.19 -10.25
N ILE A 158 9.22 13.80 -11.23
CA ILE A 158 8.58 14.05 -12.53
C ILE A 158 8.29 12.74 -13.28
N CYS A 159 9.26 11.83 -13.35
CA CYS A 159 9.14 10.61 -14.15
C CYS A 159 8.34 9.49 -13.46
N THR A 160 8.21 9.50 -12.13
CA THR A 160 7.44 8.47 -11.41
C THR A 160 5.96 8.76 -11.25
N ASP A 161 5.47 9.95 -11.62
CA ASP A 161 4.09 10.34 -11.33
C ASP A 161 3.04 9.43 -11.99
N LYS A 162 3.11 9.27 -13.31
CA LYS A 162 2.21 8.37 -14.05
C LYS A 162 2.37 6.90 -13.61
N PRO A 163 3.61 6.36 -13.46
CA PRO A 163 3.82 5.04 -12.87
C PRO A 163 3.17 4.83 -11.50
N LEU A 164 3.34 5.79 -10.58
CA LEU A 164 2.82 5.73 -9.21
C LEU A 164 1.29 5.78 -9.19
N GLN A 165 0.68 6.65 -9.99
CA GLN A 165 -0.77 6.71 -10.15
C GLN A 165 -1.34 5.38 -10.68
N THR A 166 -0.70 4.80 -11.70
CA THR A 166 -1.09 3.51 -12.27
C THR A 166 -0.97 2.39 -11.24
N TYR A 167 0.13 2.40 -10.47
CA TYR A 167 0.42 1.39 -9.48
C TYR A 167 -0.54 1.44 -8.29
N THR A 168 -0.73 2.62 -7.70
CA THR A 168 -1.65 2.84 -6.58
C THR A 168 -3.10 2.53 -6.97
N LYS A 169 -3.52 2.83 -8.20
CA LYS A 169 -4.84 2.40 -8.69
C LYS A 169 -4.99 0.88 -8.78
N GLY A 170 -3.93 0.19 -9.19
CA GLY A 170 -3.89 -1.28 -9.18
C GLY A 170 -4.05 -1.86 -7.77
N LEU A 171 -3.32 -1.29 -6.80
CA LEU A 171 -3.42 -1.66 -5.39
C LEU A 171 -4.81 -1.35 -4.80
N GLU A 172 -5.38 -0.19 -5.12
CA GLU A 172 -6.75 0.16 -4.72
C GLU A 172 -7.73 -0.91 -5.17
N ASN A 173 -7.72 -1.27 -6.45
CA ASN A 173 -8.63 -2.27 -6.99
C ASN A 173 -8.41 -3.63 -6.32
N ALA A 174 -7.15 -4.02 -6.10
CA ALA A 174 -6.82 -5.27 -5.42
C ALA A 174 -7.39 -5.35 -3.99
N PHE A 175 -7.20 -4.33 -3.17
CA PHE A 175 -7.72 -4.33 -1.80
C PHE A 175 -9.23 -4.11 -1.74
N ARG A 176 -9.79 -3.31 -2.64
CA ARG A 176 -11.24 -3.09 -2.71
C ARG A 176 -11.97 -4.34 -3.17
N ASP A 177 -11.59 -4.91 -4.30
CA ASP A 177 -12.33 -6.02 -4.90
C ASP A 177 -11.89 -7.37 -4.33
N GLY A 178 -10.59 -7.54 -4.05
CA GLY A 178 -10.03 -8.77 -3.51
C GLY A 178 -10.28 -8.90 -2.01
N TYR A 179 -9.81 -7.95 -1.21
CA TYR A 179 -9.91 -8.05 0.24
C TYR A 179 -11.30 -7.65 0.78
N ILE A 180 -11.76 -6.41 0.52
CA ILE A 180 -13.03 -5.91 1.09
C ILE A 180 -14.23 -6.69 0.52
N ASN A 181 -14.39 -6.68 -0.80
CA ASN A 181 -15.54 -7.28 -1.47
C ASN A 181 -15.41 -8.80 -1.67
N GLY A 182 -14.21 -9.35 -1.51
CA GLY A 182 -13.93 -10.78 -1.63
C GLY A 182 -13.81 -11.44 -0.26
N VAL A 183 -12.59 -11.51 0.27
CA VAL A 183 -12.25 -12.27 1.47
C VAL A 183 -13.09 -11.85 2.69
N LEU A 184 -13.15 -10.54 2.97
CA LEU A 184 -13.83 -10.01 4.15
C LEU A 184 -15.36 -10.15 4.04
N ASN A 185 -15.92 -9.87 2.87
CA ASN A 185 -17.37 -10.03 2.63
C ASN A 185 -17.81 -11.50 2.73
N ASP A 186 -17.01 -12.44 2.22
CA ASP A 186 -17.31 -13.88 2.35
C ASP A 186 -17.23 -14.36 3.81
N GLU A 187 -16.28 -13.84 4.62
CA GLU A 187 -16.27 -14.09 6.07
C GLU A 187 -17.54 -13.52 6.73
N GLU A 188 -17.94 -12.29 6.39
CA GLU A 188 -19.14 -11.63 6.93
C GLU A 188 -20.43 -12.38 6.58
N ASP A 189 -20.61 -12.78 5.32
CA ASP A 189 -21.80 -13.51 4.89
C ASP A 189 -21.93 -14.87 5.58
N ARG A 190 -20.79 -15.54 5.83
CA ARG A 190 -20.76 -16.79 6.60
C ARG A 190 -21.08 -16.57 8.07
N ALA A 191 -20.53 -15.54 8.69
CA ALA A 191 -20.84 -15.19 10.07
C ALA A 191 -22.34 -14.87 10.25
N LYS A 192 -22.91 -14.04 9.35
CA LYS A 192 -24.34 -13.72 9.35
C LYS A 192 -25.19 -14.99 9.24
N SER A 193 -24.90 -15.83 8.25
CA SER A 193 -25.62 -17.10 8.06
C SER A 193 -25.55 -18.01 9.29
N TYR A 194 -24.40 -18.06 9.96
CA TYR A 194 -24.21 -18.82 11.19
C TYR A 194 -25.10 -18.29 12.32
N TYR A 195 -24.98 -17.00 12.66
CA TYR A 195 -25.75 -16.42 13.76
C TYR A 195 -27.26 -16.41 13.47
N ASP A 196 -27.68 -16.07 12.25
CA ASP A 196 -29.09 -16.08 11.86
C ASP A 196 -29.74 -17.46 12.04
N PHE A 197 -29.01 -18.53 11.70
CA PHE A 197 -29.47 -19.90 11.90
C PHE A 197 -29.70 -20.20 13.39
N TYR A 198 -28.70 -19.98 14.25
CA TYR A 198 -28.79 -20.32 15.66
C TYR A 198 -29.75 -19.41 16.45
N ILE A 199 -29.77 -18.11 16.15
CA ILE A 199 -30.71 -17.14 16.74
C ILE A 199 -32.15 -17.55 16.40
N THR A 200 -32.42 -17.97 15.15
CA THR A 200 -33.74 -18.45 14.74
C THR A 200 -34.15 -19.71 15.50
N GLN A 201 -33.24 -20.66 15.70
CA GLN A 201 -33.50 -21.89 16.46
C GLN A 201 -33.79 -21.59 17.94
N LEU A 202 -32.98 -20.75 18.59
CA LEU A 202 -33.17 -20.38 20.00
C LEU A 202 -34.48 -19.62 20.22
N ARG A 203 -34.88 -18.76 19.28
CA ARG A 203 -36.17 -18.06 19.33
C ARG A 203 -37.36 -19.02 19.33
N GLN A 204 -37.26 -20.15 18.60
CA GLN A 204 -38.29 -21.19 18.58
C GLN A 204 -38.32 -22.01 19.88
N LEU A 205 -37.17 -22.16 20.55
CA LEU A 205 -37.03 -22.95 21.78
C LEU A 205 -37.34 -22.16 23.06
N GLY A 206 -37.41 -20.83 23.00
CA GLY A 206 -37.80 -19.96 24.13
C GLY A 206 -36.71 -19.73 25.19
N THR A 207 -35.44 -20.01 24.88
CA THR A 207 -34.30 -19.85 25.81
C THR A 207 -33.76 -18.41 25.81
N SER A 208 -34.31 -17.56 26.68
CA SER A 208 -34.02 -16.11 26.69
C SER A 208 -32.55 -15.74 26.97
N ARG A 209 -31.85 -16.46 27.85
CA ARG A 209 -30.45 -16.12 28.21
C ARG A 209 -29.47 -16.43 27.09
N ASP A 210 -29.52 -17.64 26.55
CA ASP A 210 -28.65 -18.09 25.46
C ASP A 210 -28.88 -17.26 24.19
N PHE A 211 -30.13 -16.86 23.95
CA PHE A 211 -30.49 -15.95 22.87
C PHE A 211 -29.82 -14.57 23.01
N MET A 212 -29.91 -13.93 24.18
CA MET A 212 -29.31 -12.61 24.40
C MET A 212 -27.77 -12.64 24.30
N GLU A 213 -27.15 -13.72 24.77
CA GLU A 213 -25.70 -13.90 24.67
C GLU A 213 -25.24 -14.04 23.22
N LEU A 214 -25.97 -14.84 22.42
CA LEU A 214 -25.67 -15.03 21.00
C LEU A 214 -25.92 -13.76 20.17
N GLU A 215 -26.96 -12.98 20.47
CA GLU A 215 -27.19 -11.68 19.82
C GLU A 215 -26.07 -10.67 20.13
N ARG A 216 -25.56 -10.66 21.37
CA ARG A 216 -24.40 -9.83 21.75
C ARG A 216 -23.15 -10.25 20.99
N GLU A 217 -22.86 -11.55 20.96
CA GLU A 217 -21.71 -12.09 20.23
C GLU A 217 -21.78 -11.77 18.73
N SER A 218 -22.96 -11.98 18.12
CA SER A 218 -23.22 -11.62 16.72
C SER A 218 -22.94 -10.14 16.47
N SER A 219 -23.44 -9.26 17.33
CA SER A 219 -23.24 -7.82 17.22
C SER A 219 -21.75 -7.43 17.30
N GLU A 220 -21.00 -8.04 18.22
CA GLU A 220 -19.55 -7.79 18.38
C GLU A 220 -18.76 -8.25 17.15
N VAL A 221 -19.10 -9.42 16.60
CA VAL A 221 -18.50 -9.94 15.36
C VAL A 221 -18.82 -9.03 14.17
N LEU A 222 -20.08 -8.59 14.04
CA LEU A 222 -20.49 -7.68 12.96
C LEU A 222 -19.80 -6.32 13.03
N GLN A 223 -19.61 -5.77 14.23
CA GLN A 223 -18.84 -4.55 14.42
C GLN A 223 -17.36 -4.72 14.03
N ASN A 224 -16.77 -5.91 14.24
CA ASN A 224 -15.39 -6.18 13.84
C ASN A 224 -15.23 -6.14 12.30
N PHE A 225 -16.22 -6.62 11.52
CA PHE A 225 -16.18 -6.46 10.06
C PHE A 225 -16.16 -5.00 9.63
N VAL A 226 -16.94 -4.13 10.29
CA VAL A 226 -16.95 -2.68 10.02
C VAL A 226 -15.58 -2.06 10.27
N LYS A 227 -14.93 -2.40 11.39
CA LYS A 227 -13.57 -1.91 11.71
C LYS A 227 -12.57 -2.33 10.64
N ARG A 228 -12.52 -3.61 10.27
CA ARG A 228 -11.57 -4.12 9.26
C ARG A 228 -11.81 -3.53 7.87
N ARG A 229 -13.07 -3.34 7.48
CA ARG A 229 -13.43 -2.63 6.23
C ARG A 229 -12.93 -1.19 6.26
N ASN A 230 -13.17 -0.48 7.35
CA ASN A 230 -12.71 0.90 7.50
C ASN A 230 -11.18 1.03 7.49
N ALA A 231 -10.44 0.05 8.03
CA ALA A 231 -8.99 0.02 7.99
C ALA A 231 -8.49 -0.13 6.54
N ALA A 232 -9.11 -1.03 5.76
CA ALA A 232 -8.80 -1.19 4.34
C ALA A 232 -9.16 0.05 3.50
N GLU A 233 -10.28 0.70 3.79
CA GLU A 233 -10.63 1.98 3.15
C GLU A 233 -9.64 3.10 3.51
N SER A 234 -9.14 3.10 4.74
CA SER A 234 -8.11 4.04 5.19
C SER A 234 -6.79 3.78 4.46
N TYR A 235 -6.40 2.51 4.27
CA TYR A 235 -5.27 2.14 3.40
C TYR A 235 -5.43 2.68 1.98
N ILE A 236 -6.59 2.44 1.35
CA ILE A 236 -6.88 2.92 -0.01
C ILE A 236 -6.80 4.46 -0.08
N ALA A 237 -7.37 5.14 0.92
CA ALA A 237 -7.31 6.59 1.01
C ALA A 237 -5.88 7.10 1.15
N ILE A 238 -5.03 6.42 1.92
CA ILE A 238 -3.62 6.76 2.08
C ILE A 238 -2.88 6.65 0.75
N ILE A 239 -2.92 5.50 0.06
CA ILE A 239 -2.18 5.33 -1.21
C ILE A 239 -2.63 6.34 -2.28
N ASN A 240 -3.94 6.66 -2.33
CA ASN A 240 -4.47 7.64 -3.26
C ASN A 240 -4.00 9.07 -2.91
N LYS A 241 -3.98 9.42 -1.63
CA LYS A 241 -3.45 10.72 -1.17
C LYS A 241 -1.95 10.83 -1.38
N THR A 242 -1.20 9.73 -1.26
CA THR A 242 0.24 9.68 -1.61
C THR A 242 0.44 10.02 -3.08
N ALA A 243 -0.31 9.37 -3.97
CA ALA A 243 -0.24 9.64 -5.41
C ALA A 243 -0.64 11.10 -5.72
N GLN A 244 -1.70 11.63 -5.10
CA GLN A 244 -2.11 13.03 -5.28
C GLN A 244 -1.08 14.04 -4.77
N ALA A 245 -0.48 13.79 -3.60
CA ALA A 245 0.58 14.64 -3.07
C ALA A 245 1.80 14.62 -3.98
N HIS A 246 2.15 13.44 -4.52
CA HIS A 246 3.19 13.27 -5.50
C HIS A 246 2.94 14.09 -6.79
N THR A 247 1.72 14.05 -7.34
CA THR A 247 1.36 14.87 -8.50
C THR A 247 1.52 16.36 -8.22
N LYS A 248 1.11 16.83 -7.03
CA LYS A 248 1.32 18.24 -6.64
C LYS A 248 2.82 18.59 -6.56
N LEU A 249 3.66 17.67 -6.08
CA LEU A 249 5.12 17.87 -6.07
C LEU A 249 5.69 17.93 -7.48
N LYS A 250 5.26 17.04 -8.38
CA LYS A 250 5.62 17.11 -9.81
C LYS A 250 5.28 18.48 -10.38
N ASP A 251 4.06 18.97 -10.17
CA ASP A 251 3.62 20.25 -10.74
C ASP A 251 4.49 21.42 -10.25
N VAL A 252 4.90 21.41 -8.97
CA VAL A 252 5.85 22.40 -8.43
C VAL A 252 7.22 22.28 -9.08
N PHE A 253 7.73 21.06 -9.28
CA PHE A 253 9.05 20.81 -9.85
C PHE A 253 9.13 20.99 -11.36
N LEU A 254 8.02 20.81 -12.07
CA LEU A 254 7.91 21.07 -13.48
C LEU A 254 7.79 22.58 -13.75
N GLY A 255 7.03 23.30 -12.91
CA GLY A 255 6.77 24.72 -13.07
C GLY A 255 6.12 25.01 -14.42
N ASP A 256 6.65 25.98 -15.15
CA ASP A 256 6.20 26.35 -16.51
C ASP A 256 6.94 25.55 -17.62
N SER A 257 7.79 24.59 -17.26
CA SER A 257 8.57 23.81 -18.23
C SER A 257 7.72 22.73 -18.90
N GLU A 258 8.06 22.36 -20.13
CA GLU A 258 7.46 21.18 -20.76
C GLU A 258 7.90 19.89 -20.03
N PRO A 259 6.98 18.93 -19.83
CA PRO A 259 7.35 17.65 -19.24
C PRO A 259 8.34 16.91 -20.14
N PRO A 260 9.29 16.15 -19.57
CA PRO A 260 10.16 15.29 -20.35
C PRO A 260 9.35 14.28 -21.15
N SER A 261 9.90 13.82 -22.29
CA SER A 261 9.23 12.81 -23.10
C SER A 261 9.04 11.51 -22.33
N GLU A 262 8.00 10.75 -22.68
CA GLU A 262 7.75 9.43 -22.09
C GLU A 262 8.93 8.47 -22.33
N GLU A 263 9.60 8.59 -23.48
CA GLU A 263 10.83 7.83 -23.79
C GLU A 263 11.96 8.15 -22.80
N TYR A 264 12.18 9.44 -22.50
CA TYR A 264 13.18 9.84 -21.51
C TYR A 264 12.88 9.24 -20.14
N CYS A 265 11.64 9.36 -19.67
CA CYS A 265 11.27 8.80 -18.36
C CYS A 265 11.36 7.26 -18.35
N ASN A 266 11.03 6.58 -19.45
CA ASN A 266 11.23 5.13 -19.56
C ASN A 266 12.70 4.73 -19.50
N ILE A 267 13.62 5.54 -20.05
CA ILE A 267 15.06 5.31 -19.93
C ILE A 267 15.52 5.53 -18.49
N TYR A 268 15.07 6.62 -17.85
CA TYR A 268 15.41 6.96 -16.47
C TYR A 268 14.96 5.88 -15.46
N LEU A 269 13.78 5.29 -15.68
CA LEU A 269 13.20 4.27 -14.79
C LEU A 269 13.70 2.84 -15.04
N LYS A 270 14.57 2.61 -16.04
CA LYS A 270 15.16 1.28 -16.26
C LYS A 270 16.20 0.98 -15.18
N ALA A 271 16.30 -0.30 -14.80
CA ALA A 271 17.34 -0.76 -13.89
C ALA A 271 18.72 -0.36 -14.44
N LYS A 272 19.54 0.30 -13.61
CA LYS A 272 20.94 0.57 -13.95
C LYS A 272 21.68 -0.77 -13.98
N GLU A 273 21.75 -1.42 -15.14
CA GLU A 273 22.66 -2.54 -15.33
C GLU A 273 24.10 -2.03 -15.16
N SER A 274 24.89 -2.74 -14.37
CA SER A 274 26.23 -2.37 -13.89
C SER A 274 27.31 -2.15 -14.97
N ASN A 275 26.95 -2.04 -16.26
CA ASN A 275 27.91 -1.86 -17.36
C ASN A 275 27.41 -1.01 -18.55
N SER A 276 26.33 -0.23 -18.41
CA SER A 276 25.82 0.58 -19.53
C SER A 276 26.45 1.98 -19.60
N THR A 277 27.41 2.15 -20.52
CA THR A 277 27.98 3.43 -20.99
C THR A 277 26.95 4.42 -21.56
N ALA A 278 25.68 4.04 -21.71
CA ALA A 278 24.61 4.89 -22.23
C ALA A 278 24.09 5.94 -21.24
N ILE A 279 24.44 5.86 -19.94
CA ILE A 279 23.96 6.81 -18.93
C ILE A 279 24.74 8.14 -19.01
N ASN A 280 25.99 8.11 -19.51
CA ASN A 280 26.84 9.29 -19.59
C ASN A 280 26.36 10.34 -20.61
N SER A 281 25.49 9.97 -21.57
CA SER A 281 24.87 10.93 -22.51
C SER A 281 23.51 11.45 -22.05
N VAL A 282 22.84 10.79 -21.09
CA VAL A 282 21.53 11.21 -20.55
C VAL A 282 21.71 12.24 -19.42
N HIS A 283 22.84 12.21 -18.70
CA HIS A 283 23.19 13.20 -17.67
C HIS A 283 23.66 14.57 -18.22
N GLN A 284 23.66 14.80 -19.54
CA GLN A 284 24.06 16.09 -20.13
C GLN A 284 22.95 17.17 -20.15
N ARG A 285 21.96 17.11 -19.26
CA ARG A 285 21.15 18.30 -18.90
C ARG A 285 21.55 18.76 -17.51
N ASN A 286 22.63 19.53 -17.46
CA ASN A 286 23.15 20.26 -16.29
C ASN A 286 22.20 21.35 -15.74
N SER A 287 20.88 21.15 -15.69
CA SER A 287 19.93 22.17 -15.24
C SER A 287 19.17 21.83 -13.95
N LEU A 288 19.34 20.64 -13.37
CA LEU A 288 18.42 20.13 -12.34
C LEU A 288 19.05 20.00 -10.93
N ASP A 289 20.36 20.22 -10.80
CA ASP A 289 21.04 20.44 -9.51
C ASP A 289 20.92 21.91 -9.06
N THR A 290 19.82 22.57 -9.44
CA THR A 290 19.50 23.92 -8.99
C THR A 290 18.80 23.84 -7.64
N PRO A 291 19.26 24.61 -6.63
CA PRO A 291 18.55 24.73 -5.37
C PRO A 291 17.11 25.18 -5.62
N LEU A 292 16.16 24.57 -4.90
CA LEU A 292 14.76 25.02 -4.95
C LEU A 292 14.69 26.52 -4.64
N THR A 293 13.91 27.24 -5.45
CA THR A 293 13.59 28.64 -5.15
C THR A 293 12.78 28.73 -3.86
N LEU A 294 12.82 29.87 -3.18
CA LEU A 294 12.04 30.10 -1.96
C LEU A 294 10.52 29.90 -2.18
N LYS A 295 10.03 30.16 -3.39
CA LYS A 295 8.63 29.95 -3.77
C LYS A 295 8.29 28.46 -3.88
N GLU A 296 9.12 27.69 -4.59
CA GLU A 296 8.96 26.23 -4.69
C GLU A 296 9.07 25.59 -3.30
N LEU A 297 10.04 26.03 -2.50
CA LEU A 297 10.23 25.59 -1.12
C LEU A 297 8.96 25.76 -0.27
N ALA A 298 8.34 26.94 -0.33
CA ALA A 298 7.09 27.21 0.39
C ALA A 298 5.92 26.34 -0.12
N GLN A 299 5.86 26.06 -1.42
CA GLN A 299 4.83 25.19 -1.99
C GLN A 299 5.02 23.72 -1.58
N VAL A 300 6.24 23.20 -1.64
CA VAL A 300 6.58 21.85 -1.17
C VAL A 300 6.22 21.67 0.30
N GLN A 301 6.56 22.65 1.15
CA GLN A 301 6.20 22.62 2.57
C GLN A 301 4.69 22.58 2.78
N LYS A 302 3.94 23.41 2.04
CA LYS A 302 2.47 23.41 2.09
C LYS A 302 1.89 22.07 1.69
N ILE A 303 2.43 21.43 0.65
CA ILE A 303 2.00 20.11 0.20
C ILE A 303 2.27 19.06 1.29
N ALA A 304 3.47 19.02 1.86
CA ALA A 304 3.84 18.05 2.89
C ALA A 304 3.03 18.22 4.17
N LEU A 305 2.80 19.46 4.62
CA LEU A 305 1.96 19.74 5.78
C LEU A 305 0.51 19.31 5.57
N ASN A 306 -0.04 19.56 4.38
CA ASN A 306 -1.40 19.13 4.04
C ASN A 306 -1.47 17.60 3.95
N TYR A 307 -0.52 16.97 3.27
CA TYR A 307 -0.42 15.52 3.18
C TYR A 307 -0.39 14.89 4.59
N ARG A 308 0.49 15.36 5.47
CA ARG A 308 0.54 14.89 6.87
C ARG A 308 -0.80 15.03 7.58
N LYS A 309 -1.43 16.21 7.52
CA LYS A 309 -2.73 16.46 8.15
C LYS A 309 -3.83 15.53 7.64
N GLU A 310 -3.75 15.11 6.38
CA GLU A 310 -4.73 14.21 5.77
C GLU A 310 -4.46 12.73 6.07
N ILE A 311 -3.19 12.33 6.23
CA ILE A 311 -2.77 10.93 6.39
C ILE A 311 -2.71 10.49 7.86
N GLU A 312 -2.20 11.34 8.76
CA GLU A 312 -2.05 11.04 10.18
C GLU A 312 -3.35 10.51 10.83
N PRO A 313 -4.55 11.13 10.64
CA PRO A 313 -5.79 10.56 11.18
C PRO A 313 -6.18 9.21 10.54
N LEU A 314 -5.82 8.96 9.27
CA LEU A 314 -6.10 7.69 8.60
C LEU A 314 -5.20 6.57 9.14
N LEU A 315 -3.91 6.87 9.38
CA LEU A 315 -2.98 5.92 10.00
C LEU A 315 -3.41 5.54 11.41
N GLN A 316 -3.78 6.53 12.23
CA GLN A 316 -4.30 6.28 13.58
C GLN A 316 -5.58 5.43 13.54
N LYS A 317 -6.46 5.71 12.58
CA LYS A 317 -7.69 4.93 12.38
C LYS A 317 -7.37 3.48 12.01
N MET A 318 -6.46 3.25 11.06
CA MET A 318 -6.00 1.89 10.72
C MET A 318 -5.43 1.15 11.92
N GLU A 319 -4.56 1.80 12.69
CA GLU A 319 -3.92 1.18 13.86
C GLU A 319 -4.94 0.79 14.93
N GLN A 320 -5.98 1.62 15.14
CA GLN A 320 -7.05 1.35 16.10
C GLN A 320 -8.00 0.25 15.61
N GLU A 321 -8.27 0.19 14.32
CA GLU A 321 -9.23 -0.76 13.73
C GLU A 321 -8.61 -2.15 13.45
N LEU A 322 -7.27 -2.26 13.44
CA LEU A 322 -6.52 -3.51 13.29
C LEU A 322 -5.98 -4.07 14.63
N LYS A 323 -6.36 -3.49 15.77
CA LYS A 323 -6.10 -4.02 17.13
C LYS A 323 -7.16 -5.03 17.54
#